data_AF-A0A9D7NG27-F1
#
_entry.id   AF-A0A9D7NG27-F1
#
_cell.length_a   1.000
_cell.length_b   1.000
_cell.length_c   1.000
_cell.angle_alpha   90.00
_cell.angle_beta   90.00
_cell.angle_gamma   90.00
#
_symmetry.space_group_name_H-M   'P 1'
#
loop_
_entity.id
_entity.type
_entity.pdbx_description
1 polymer ?
#
loop_
_entity_poly.entity_id
_entity_poly.type
_entity_poly.pdbx_seq_one_letter_code
_entity_poly.pdbx_strand_id
1 'polypeptide(L)'
;MTTEVLELEDVSGARFDGMLNVPDDGEYLMTLNSTGGVKLLIDNQELMNNERPDSWWDSKQSNLQLKAGAHPFTIYYYKDAGYMPPRLAWIIEGSAIQRSTLTAFGSYPPNPNPSSSIYVPVGSKPRLLRAFLDFNRDRSRRLTHTIGVGDPGGLHYIYDLKAGNVACAWRGDFVDATPMWDDRGDGSFRPMGVTQFTYMGQTLGIINSASDGFPADYKEEDFKTKGYAIEEATGRPIFRYSYKGIEVEERCYPSLDQNSLVREIALNGTIPAGTHLKLGEGKDIIPMPDGSFAIDERKYYIALAGDAKASIRDFNGKKELVLPVSAGIVKYSIIW
;
A
#
# COMPACT_ATOMS: atom_id res chain seq x y z
N MET A 1 -25.16 -12.72 -21.47
CA MET A 1 -26.09 -13.08 -20.39
C MET A 1 -26.14 -11.94 -19.39
N THR A 2 -27.33 -11.41 -19.09
CA THR A 2 -27.50 -10.29 -18.15
C THR A 2 -27.78 -10.73 -16.71
N THR A 3 -27.88 -12.04 -16.47
CA THR A 3 -28.18 -12.62 -15.16
C THR A 3 -26.94 -12.64 -14.26
N GLU A 4 -27.16 -12.33 -12.98
CA GLU A 4 -26.17 -12.39 -11.91
C GLU A 4 -26.32 -13.71 -11.14
N VAL A 5 -25.21 -14.26 -10.64
CA VAL A 5 -25.24 -15.47 -9.80
C VAL A 5 -25.10 -15.16 -8.30
N LEU A 6 -24.96 -13.87 -7.92
CA LEU A 6 -24.76 -13.48 -6.52
C LEU A 6 -25.92 -13.86 -5.59
N GLU A 7 -27.14 -13.95 -6.13
CA GLU A 7 -28.33 -14.36 -5.36
C GLU A 7 -28.39 -15.88 -5.07
N LEU A 8 -27.41 -16.66 -5.55
CA LEU A 8 -27.33 -18.12 -5.38
C LEU A 8 -26.39 -18.48 -4.21
N GLU A 9 -26.69 -17.99 -3.00
CA GLU A 9 -25.79 -18.04 -1.84
C GLU A 9 -25.58 -19.46 -1.25
N ASP A 10 -26.63 -20.27 -1.11
CA ASP A 10 -26.58 -21.62 -0.53
C ASP A 10 -26.46 -22.74 -1.59
N VAL A 11 -26.64 -24.02 -1.23
CA VAL A 11 -26.64 -25.18 -2.15
C VAL A 11 -27.59 -24.89 -3.31
N SER A 12 -27.02 -24.50 -4.45
CA SER A 12 -27.76 -23.93 -5.55
C SER A 12 -27.09 -24.29 -6.86
N GLY A 13 -27.92 -24.39 -7.90
CA GLY A 13 -27.50 -24.67 -9.25
C GLY A 13 -28.33 -23.83 -10.21
N ALA A 14 -27.68 -23.42 -11.30
CA ALA A 14 -28.29 -22.69 -12.38
C ALA A 14 -27.90 -23.33 -13.72
N ARG A 15 -28.85 -23.26 -14.65
CA ARG A 15 -28.63 -23.58 -16.06
C ARG A 15 -28.93 -22.32 -16.86
N PHE A 16 -27.98 -21.92 -17.70
CA PHE A 16 -28.11 -20.79 -18.60
C PHE A 16 -28.05 -21.28 -20.02
N ASP A 17 -29.13 -21.09 -20.76
CA ASP A 17 -29.21 -21.37 -22.19
C ASP A 17 -29.28 -20.06 -22.97
N GLY A 18 -28.65 -20.00 -24.14
CA GLY A 18 -28.71 -18.83 -25.00
C GLY A 18 -28.02 -19.03 -26.33
N MET A 19 -27.88 -17.94 -27.08
CA MET A 19 -27.16 -17.91 -28.35
C MET A 19 -25.91 -17.02 -28.21
N LEU A 20 -24.76 -17.56 -28.57
CA LEU A 20 -23.52 -16.82 -28.77
C LEU A 20 -23.45 -16.42 -30.25
N ASN A 21 -23.44 -15.12 -30.53
CA ASN A 21 -23.24 -14.63 -31.89
C ASN A 21 -21.78 -14.23 -32.07
N VAL A 22 -21.10 -14.83 -33.04
CA VAL A 22 -19.72 -14.45 -33.42
C VAL A 22 -19.71 -13.81 -34.82
N PRO A 23 -18.90 -12.78 -35.06
CA PRO A 23 -18.97 -11.98 -36.28
C PRO A 23 -18.32 -12.67 -37.49
N ASP A 24 -17.24 -13.41 -37.26
CA ASP A 24 -16.40 -14.00 -38.31
C ASP A 24 -16.13 -15.49 -38.04
N ASP A 25 -15.83 -16.22 -39.12
CA ASP A 25 -15.24 -17.54 -39.02
C ASP A 25 -13.87 -17.44 -38.35
N GLY A 26 -13.61 -18.26 -37.33
CA GLY A 26 -12.28 -18.29 -36.71
C GLY A 26 -12.19 -19.02 -35.39
N GLU A 27 -10.99 -18.96 -34.82
CA GLU A 27 -10.71 -19.48 -33.49
C GLU A 27 -11.06 -18.44 -32.43
N TYR A 28 -11.77 -18.88 -31.40
CA TYR A 28 -12.13 -18.07 -30.25
C TYR A 28 -11.62 -18.73 -28.97
N LEU A 29 -10.90 -17.97 -28.15
CA LEU A 29 -10.50 -18.34 -26.81
C LEU A 29 -11.64 -18.06 -25.84
N MET A 30 -12.15 -19.10 -25.20
CA MET A 30 -13.14 -19.01 -24.13
C MET A 30 -12.44 -19.15 -22.79
N THR A 31 -12.72 -18.24 -21.86
CA THR A 31 -12.32 -18.36 -20.45
C THR A 31 -13.56 -18.45 -19.57
N LEU A 32 -13.62 -19.45 -18.69
CA LEU A 32 -14.60 -19.55 -17.61
C LEU A 32 -13.91 -19.40 -16.26
N ASN A 33 -14.34 -18.41 -15.47
CA ASN A 33 -13.95 -18.27 -14.08
C ASN A 33 -15.13 -18.61 -13.18
N SER A 34 -14.94 -19.46 -12.17
CA SER A 34 -16.02 -19.80 -11.24
C SER A 34 -15.57 -20.00 -9.79
N THR A 35 -16.50 -19.82 -8.87
CA THR A 35 -16.50 -20.50 -7.57
C THR A 35 -17.44 -21.68 -7.67
N GLY A 36 -17.01 -22.89 -7.32
CA GLY A 36 -17.83 -24.10 -7.49
C GLY A 36 -17.80 -24.67 -8.91
N GLY A 37 -18.73 -25.58 -9.18
CA GLY A 37 -18.76 -26.41 -10.38
C GLY A 37 -19.32 -25.68 -11.60
N VAL A 38 -18.69 -25.86 -12.75
CA VAL A 38 -19.12 -25.26 -14.01
C VAL A 38 -18.93 -26.21 -15.20
N LYS A 39 -19.86 -26.15 -16.15
CA LYS A 39 -19.77 -26.86 -17.43
C LYS A 39 -20.30 -25.98 -18.55
N LEU A 40 -19.56 -25.84 -19.64
CA LEU A 40 -19.96 -25.08 -20.84
C LEU A 40 -20.06 -26.00 -22.04
N LEU A 41 -21.21 -25.90 -22.72
CA LEU A 41 -21.46 -26.50 -24.01
C LEU A 41 -21.69 -25.38 -25.04
N ILE A 42 -21.16 -25.56 -26.25
CA ILE A 42 -21.47 -24.74 -27.43
C ILE A 42 -21.79 -25.71 -28.56
N ASP A 43 -22.84 -25.47 -29.33
CA ASP A 43 -23.34 -26.40 -30.37
C ASP A 43 -23.58 -27.82 -29.85
N ASN A 44 -24.04 -27.95 -28.61
CA ASN A 44 -24.20 -29.22 -27.87
C ASN A 44 -22.89 -30.00 -27.65
N GLN A 45 -21.72 -29.42 -27.97
CA GLN A 45 -20.42 -30.01 -27.69
C GLN A 45 -19.88 -29.48 -26.36
N GLU A 46 -19.44 -30.39 -25.49
CA GLU A 46 -18.79 -30.03 -24.24
C GLU A 46 -17.43 -29.39 -24.52
N LEU A 47 -17.30 -28.11 -24.19
CA LEU A 47 -16.05 -27.36 -24.37
C LEU A 47 -15.20 -27.36 -23.10
N MET A 48 -15.85 -27.23 -21.94
CA MET A 48 -15.21 -27.20 -20.63
C MET A 48 -16.09 -27.89 -19.60
N ASN A 49 -15.49 -28.72 -18.76
CA ASN A 49 -16.14 -29.37 -17.63
C ASN A 49 -15.24 -29.34 -16.39
N ASN A 50 -15.72 -28.67 -15.35
CA ASN A 50 -15.10 -28.61 -14.03
C ASN A 50 -16.17 -28.74 -12.96
N GLU A 51 -16.73 -29.94 -12.82
CA GLU A 51 -17.77 -30.29 -11.85
C GLU A 51 -17.20 -30.47 -10.42
N ARG A 52 -16.55 -29.42 -9.90
CA ARG A 52 -16.03 -29.37 -8.52
C ARG A 52 -16.83 -28.40 -7.65
N PRO A 53 -17.69 -28.89 -6.74
CA PRO A 53 -18.59 -28.04 -5.95
C PRO A 53 -17.89 -27.00 -5.06
N ASP A 54 -16.65 -27.25 -4.68
CA ASP A 54 -15.79 -26.48 -3.77
C ASP A 54 -14.61 -25.81 -4.49
N SER A 55 -14.66 -25.73 -5.82
CA SER A 55 -13.57 -25.17 -6.62
C SER A 55 -13.29 -23.71 -6.26
N TRP A 56 -12.06 -23.43 -5.84
CA TRP A 56 -11.65 -22.11 -5.38
C TRP A 56 -11.10 -21.24 -6.51
N TRP A 57 -11.95 -20.33 -7.01
CA TRP A 57 -11.60 -19.33 -8.03
C TRP A 57 -10.84 -19.93 -9.22
N ASP A 58 -11.34 -21.05 -9.73
CA ASP A 58 -10.74 -21.73 -10.85
C ASP A 58 -11.01 -20.96 -12.15
N SER A 59 -10.03 -21.00 -13.04
CA SER A 59 -10.05 -20.36 -14.36
C SER A 59 -9.72 -21.41 -15.39
N LYS A 60 -10.69 -21.77 -16.22
CA LYS A 60 -10.52 -22.71 -17.34
C LYS A 60 -10.52 -21.95 -18.66
N GLN A 61 -9.66 -22.40 -19.57
CA GLN A 61 -9.53 -21.83 -20.90
C GLN A 61 -9.60 -22.93 -21.94
N SER A 62 -10.27 -22.67 -23.06
CA SER A 62 -10.33 -23.58 -24.20
C SER A 62 -10.53 -22.79 -25.49
N ASN A 63 -9.90 -23.24 -26.58
CA ASN A 63 -10.09 -22.69 -27.91
C ASN A 63 -11.18 -23.47 -28.65
N LEU A 64 -12.02 -22.77 -29.42
CA LEU A 64 -13.04 -23.37 -30.26
C LEU A 64 -13.09 -22.68 -31.62
N GLN A 65 -13.15 -23.47 -32.69
CA GLN A 65 -13.40 -22.97 -34.04
C GLN A 65 -14.90 -22.79 -34.24
N LEU A 66 -15.32 -21.57 -34.58
CA LEU A 66 -16.72 -21.22 -34.81
C LEU A 66 -16.89 -20.62 -36.21
N LYS A 67 -18.10 -20.77 -36.75
CA LYS A 67 -18.52 -20.09 -37.98
C LYS A 67 -19.18 -18.76 -37.63
N ALA A 68 -19.15 -17.80 -38.53
CA ALA A 68 -19.89 -16.57 -38.36
C ALA A 68 -21.38 -16.88 -38.15
N GLY A 69 -21.99 -16.27 -37.13
CA GLY A 69 -23.41 -16.44 -36.82
C GLY A 69 -23.69 -16.93 -35.40
N ALA A 70 -24.88 -17.50 -35.23
CA ALA A 70 -25.46 -17.82 -33.94
C ALA A 70 -25.21 -19.28 -33.54
N HIS A 71 -24.60 -19.48 -32.38
CA HIS A 71 -24.27 -20.78 -31.80
C HIS A 71 -24.99 -20.97 -30.48
N PRO A 72 -25.84 -21.99 -30.30
CA PRO A 72 -26.44 -22.27 -29.00
C PRO A 72 -25.36 -22.60 -27.96
N PHE A 73 -25.50 -22.05 -26.76
CA PHE A 73 -24.68 -22.40 -25.62
C PHE A 73 -25.55 -22.85 -24.44
N THR A 74 -24.97 -23.71 -23.61
CA THR A 74 -25.50 -24.06 -22.29
C THR A 74 -24.38 -23.97 -21.25
N ILE A 75 -24.61 -23.23 -20.16
CA ILE A 75 -23.75 -23.24 -18.98
C ILE A 75 -24.51 -23.89 -17.84
N TYR A 76 -23.94 -24.95 -17.27
CA TYR A 76 -24.33 -25.45 -15.96
C TYR A 76 -23.40 -24.86 -14.92
N TYR A 77 -23.96 -24.33 -13.85
CA TYR A 77 -23.24 -23.76 -12.72
C TYR A 77 -23.85 -24.29 -11.42
N TYR A 78 -23.04 -24.70 -10.46
CA TYR A 78 -23.52 -25.04 -9.13
C TYR A 78 -22.44 -24.83 -8.07
N LYS A 79 -22.86 -24.63 -6.82
CA LYS A 79 -21.95 -24.47 -5.69
C LYS A 79 -22.49 -25.22 -4.48
N ASP A 80 -21.61 -25.97 -3.81
CA ASP A 80 -21.89 -26.63 -2.53
C ASP A 80 -20.79 -26.30 -1.50
N ALA A 81 -20.53 -24.99 -1.38
CA ALA A 81 -19.61 -24.40 -0.41
C ALA A 81 -20.22 -23.11 0.12
N GLY A 82 -21.00 -23.20 1.21
CA GLY A 82 -21.75 -22.07 1.77
C GLY A 82 -20.89 -20.91 2.27
N TYR A 83 -19.62 -21.18 2.59
CA TYR A 83 -18.65 -20.16 3.02
C TYR A 83 -18.00 -19.38 1.86
N MET A 84 -18.32 -19.73 0.61
CA MET A 84 -17.77 -19.07 -0.58
C MET A 84 -18.88 -18.37 -1.35
N PRO A 85 -18.62 -17.14 -1.84
CA PRO A 85 -19.60 -16.42 -2.64
C PRO A 85 -19.72 -17.07 -4.03
N PRO A 86 -20.94 -17.15 -4.59
CA PRO A 86 -21.14 -17.62 -5.94
C PRO A 86 -20.51 -16.65 -6.96
N ARG A 87 -19.77 -17.18 -7.93
CA ARG A 87 -19.08 -16.36 -8.95
C ARG A 87 -19.06 -17.10 -10.29
N LEU A 88 -19.36 -16.40 -11.37
CA LEU A 88 -19.31 -16.90 -12.75
C LEU A 88 -18.92 -15.78 -13.72
N ALA A 89 -17.75 -15.90 -14.37
CA ALA A 89 -17.39 -15.10 -15.53
C ALA A 89 -17.22 -15.99 -16.75
N TRP A 90 -17.82 -15.58 -17.86
CA TRP A 90 -17.51 -16.13 -19.17
C TRP A 90 -16.92 -15.03 -20.04
N ILE A 91 -15.73 -15.23 -20.56
CA ILE A 91 -14.98 -14.27 -21.37
C ILE A 91 -14.67 -14.92 -22.71
N ILE A 92 -14.78 -14.15 -23.78
CA ILE A 92 -14.44 -14.54 -25.14
C ILE A 92 -13.37 -13.59 -25.70
N GLU A 93 -12.43 -14.13 -26.47
CA GLU A 93 -11.43 -13.38 -27.22
C GLU A 93 -11.21 -14.06 -28.58
N GLY A 94 -10.99 -13.28 -29.64
CA GLY A 94 -10.69 -13.78 -30.97
C GLY A 94 -10.16 -12.65 -31.86
N SER A 95 -9.74 -12.97 -33.08
CA SER A 95 -9.22 -11.95 -34.03
C SER A 95 -10.21 -10.82 -34.29
N ALA A 96 -11.50 -11.13 -34.31
CA ALA A 96 -12.60 -10.19 -34.55
C ALA A 96 -13.29 -9.68 -33.26
N ILE A 97 -12.99 -10.27 -32.09
CA ILE A 97 -13.60 -9.92 -30.81
C ILE A 97 -12.50 -9.59 -29.81
N GLN A 98 -12.39 -8.31 -29.45
CA GLN A 98 -11.57 -7.92 -28.30
C GLN A 98 -12.07 -8.65 -27.05
N ARG A 99 -11.14 -9.03 -26.17
CA ARG A 99 -11.43 -9.74 -24.92
C ARG A 99 -12.63 -9.11 -24.18
N SER A 100 -13.75 -9.82 -24.19
CA SER A 100 -15.06 -9.30 -23.73
C SER A 100 -15.71 -10.27 -22.75
N THR A 101 -16.26 -9.72 -21.66
CA THR A 101 -17.02 -10.49 -20.67
C THR A 101 -18.48 -10.62 -21.12
N LEU A 102 -18.98 -11.85 -21.17
CA LEU A 102 -20.33 -12.22 -21.61
C LEU A 102 -21.34 -12.37 -20.46
N THR A 103 -20.89 -12.29 -19.21
CA THR A 103 -21.72 -12.26 -18.00
C THR A 103 -21.86 -10.84 -17.44
N ALA A 104 -22.90 -10.62 -16.62
CA ALA A 104 -23.07 -9.35 -15.92
C ALA A 104 -21.90 -9.07 -14.96
N PHE A 105 -21.57 -7.80 -14.73
CA PHE A 105 -20.50 -7.38 -13.81
C PHE A 105 -20.69 -7.96 -12.40
N GLY A 106 -21.94 -7.96 -11.91
CA GLY A 106 -22.30 -8.57 -10.62
C GLY A 106 -22.09 -10.07 -10.56
N SER A 107 -21.94 -10.79 -11.67
CA SER A 107 -21.71 -12.25 -11.64
C SER A 107 -20.27 -12.63 -11.24
N TYR A 108 -19.30 -11.72 -11.42
CA TYR A 108 -17.91 -11.93 -11.00
C TYR A 108 -17.27 -10.60 -10.58
N PRO A 109 -17.74 -9.98 -9.49
CA PRO A 109 -17.20 -8.71 -9.03
C PRO A 109 -15.76 -8.90 -8.54
N PRO A 110 -14.91 -7.85 -8.58
CA PRO A 110 -13.57 -7.89 -8.00
C PRO A 110 -13.58 -8.25 -6.51
N ASN A 111 -14.57 -7.73 -5.76
CA ASN A 111 -14.85 -8.10 -4.38
C ASN A 111 -16.28 -8.67 -4.27
N PRO A 112 -16.44 -9.98 -4.01
CA PRO A 112 -17.77 -10.59 -3.88
C PRO A 112 -18.48 -10.24 -2.57
N ASN A 113 -17.75 -9.82 -1.53
CA ASN A 113 -18.30 -9.38 -0.26
C ASN A 113 -17.83 -7.95 0.02
N PRO A 114 -18.45 -6.93 -0.61
CA PRO A 114 -18.07 -5.56 -0.35
C PRO A 114 -18.47 -5.18 1.09
N SER A 115 -17.50 -5.14 1.99
CA SER A 115 -17.68 -4.48 3.29
C SER A 115 -17.68 -2.97 3.10
N SER A 116 -18.51 -2.28 3.88
CA SER A 116 -18.45 -0.83 3.94
C SER A 116 -17.09 -0.42 4.51
N SER A 117 -16.43 0.53 3.85
CA SER A 117 -15.13 0.98 4.32
C SER A 117 -15.21 1.55 5.73
N ILE A 118 -14.33 1.09 6.61
CA ILE A 118 -14.27 1.57 8.00
C ILE A 118 -13.25 2.70 8.07
N TYR A 119 -13.73 3.94 7.93
CA TYR A 119 -12.89 5.12 7.99
C TYR A 119 -12.56 5.53 9.43
N VAL A 120 -11.33 6.02 9.63
CA VAL A 120 -10.92 6.62 10.90
C VAL A 120 -10.93 8.14 10.78
N PRO A 121 -11.96 8.83 11.29
CA PRO A 121 -12.03 10.27 11.20
C PRO A 121 -11.01 10.94 12.11
N VAL A 122 -10.47 12.07 11.64
CA VAL A 122 -9.70 13.01 12.47
C VAL A 122 -10.65 14.13 12.89
N GLY A 123 -10.87 14.25 14.20
CA GLY A 123 -11.69 15.30 14.76
C GLY A 123 -10.90 16.59 14.99
N SER A 124 -11.28 17.34 16.03
CA SER A 124 -10.59 18.58 16.42
C SER A 124 -9.23 18.39 17.12
N LYS A 125 -8.79 17.14 17.32
CA LYS A 125 -7.50 16.78 17.94
C LYS A 125 -6.81 15.69 17.13
N PRO A 126 -5.46 15.61 17.20
CA PRO A 126 -4.72 14.56 16.52
C PRO A 126 -5.24 13.15 16.85
N ARG A 127 -5.35 12.30 15.82
CA ARG A 127 -5.74 10.90 15.94
C ARG A 127 -4.51 10.01 15.81
N LEU A 128 -4.39 9.02 16.69
CA LEU A 128 -3.31 8.05 16.65
C LEU A 128 -3.87 6.66 16.37
N LEU A 129 -3.25 5.93 15.45
CA LEU A 129 -3.57 4.54 15.15
C LEU A 129 -2.29 3.76 14.95
N ARG A 130 -2.19 2.56 15.52
CA ARG A 130 -1.09 1.61 15.23
C ARG A 130 -1.58 0.55 14.26
N ALA A 131 -0.77 0.28 13.26
CA ALA A 131 -1.00 -0.75 12.25
C ALA A 131 0.33 -1.06 11.55
N PHE A 132 0.33 -2.05 10.66
CA PHE A 132 1.45 -2.30 9.76
C PHE A 132 1.45 -1.32 8.59
N LEU A 133 2.60 -1.09 7.96
CA LEU A 133 2.69 -0.34 6.72
C LEU A 133 3.43 -1.16 5.67
N ASP A 134 2.75 -1.48 4.57
CA ASP A 134 3.41 -2.06 3.40
C ASP A 134 4.07 -0.91 2.63
N PHE A 135 5.38 -0.71 2.84
CA PHE A 135 6.11 0.46 2.32
C PHE A 135 6.10 0.48 0.79
N ASN A 136 5.83 1.64 0.17
CA ASN A 136 5.58 1.76 -1.27
C ASN A 136 4.49 0.80 -1.80
N ARG A 137 3.52 0.42 -0.95
CA ARG A 137 2.45 -0.54 -1.28
C ARG A 137 2.99 -1.93 -1.66
N ASP A 138 4.17 -2.27 -1.16
CA ASP A 138 4.82 -3.56 -1.35
C ASP A 138 4.85 -4.34 -0.03
N ARG A 139 4.07 -5.43 0.01
CA ARG A 139 3.92 -6.29 1.21
C ARG A 139 5.23 -6.96 1.63
N SER A 140 6.17 -7.18 0.70
CA SER A 140 7.49 -7.72 1.04
C SER A 140 8.33 -6.74 1.87
N ARG A 141 7.96 -5.46 1.84
CA ARG A 141 8.60 -4.34 2.56
C ARG A 141 7.77 -3.85 3.74
N ARG A 142 7.07 -4.77 4.40
CA ARG A 142 6.20 -4.47 5.53
C ARG A 142 6.98 -3.96 6.75
N LEU A 143 6.60 -2.77 7.22
CA LEU A 143 6.98 -2.23 8.52
C LEU A 143 5.96 -2.68 9.57
N THR A 144 6.45 -3.27 10.66
CA THR A 144 5.58 -3.92 11.66
C THR A 144 5.32 -3.09 12.91
N HIS A 145 6.06 -2.00 13.11
CA HIS A 145 6.04 -1.20 14.34
C HIS A 145 5.77 0.26 14.01
N THR A 146 4.67 0.50 13.30
CA THR A 146 4.32 1.83 12.81
C THR A 146 3.13 2.43 13.56
N ILE A 147 3.11 3.76 13.62
CA ILE A 147 2.02 4.56 14.15
C ILE A 147 1.67 5.67 13.16
N GLY A 148 0.41 5.71 12.74
CA GLY A 148 -0.17 6.78 11.97
C GLY A 148 -0.63 7.91 12.87
N VAL A 149 -0.36 9.13 12.45
CA VAL A 149 -0.76 10.36 13.12
C VAL A 149 -1.59 11.19 12.15
N GLY A 150 -2.86 11.33 12.48
CA GLY A 150 -3.80 12.16 11.73
C GLY A 150 -3.93 13.53 12.38
N ASP A 151 -3.34 14.57 11.78
CA ASP A 151 -3.50 15.95 12.25
C ASP A 151 -4.83 16.58 11.79
N PRO A 152 -5.54 17.37 12.63
CA PRO A 152 -6.80 18.01 12.26
C PRO A 152 -6.73 18.91 11.01
N GLY A 153 -5.54 19.42 10.67
CA GLY A 153 -5.36 20.20 9.45
C GLY A 153 -5.27 19.37 8.16
N GLY A 154 -5.53 18.06 8.21
CA GLY A 154 -5.60 17.19 7.03
C GLY A 154 -4.25 16.70 6.49
N LEU A 155 -3.14 17.03 7.16
CA LEU A 155 -1.83 16.46 6.87
C LEU A 155 -1.56 15.32 7.85
N HIS A 156 -1.14 14.18 7.31
CA HIS A 156 -1.04 12.94 8.05
C HIS A 156 0.29 12.27 7.75
N TYR A 157 0.79 11.46 8.69
CA TYR A 157 2.04 10.73 8.49
C TYR A 157 2.05 9.40 9.23
N ILE A 158 2.93 8.50 8.80
CA ILE A 158 3.22 7.23 9.49
C ILE A 158 4.67 7.25 9.95
N TYR A 159 4.87 7.02 11.25
CA TYR A 159 6.17 6.95 11.90
C TYR A 159 6.53 5.50 12.24
N ASP A 160 7.75 5.08 11.93
CA ASP A 160 8.33 3.79 12.29
C ASP A 160 9.05 3.86 13.63
N LEU A 161 8.45 3.23 14.65
CA LEU A 161 8.94 3.22 16.02
C LEU A 161 10.22 2.38 16.19
N LYS A 162 10.58 1.52 15.23
CA LYS A 162 11.83 0.73 15.22
C LYS A 162 12.96 1.42 14.47
N ALA A 163 12.67 2.48 13.73
CA ALA A 163 13.65 3.19 12.92
C ALA A 163 13.87 4.64 13.37
N GLY A 164 12.92 5.22 14.11
CA GLY A 164 12.95 6.64 14.41
C GLY A 164 12.80 7.49 13.15
N ASN A 165 11.88 7.09 12.26
CA ASN A 165 11.75 7.65 10.92
C ASN A 165 10.27 7.88 10.55
N VAL A 166 10.00 8.95 9.80
CA VAL A 166 8.71 9.13 9.12
C VAL A 166 8.77 8.36 7.80
N ALA A 167 8.03 7.26 7.69
CA ALA A 167 8.04 6.39 6.52
C ALA A 167 7.25 6.97 5.34
N CYS A 168 6.15 7.68 5.62
CA CYS A 168 5.40 8.40 4.61
C CYS A 168 4.53 9.50 5.22
N ALA A 169 4.08 10.42 4.35
CA ALA A 169 3.12 11.47 4.67
C ALA A 169 2.15 11.71 3.51
N TRP A 170 0.96 12.25 3.81
CA TRP A 170 -0.05 12.58 2.81
C TRP A 170 -0.96 13.71 3.29
N ARG A 171 -1.78 14.22 2.36
CA ARG A 171 -2.89 15.14 2.64
C ARG A 171 -4.21 14.47 2.27
N GLY A 172 -5.29 14.85 2.94
CA GLY A 172 -6.64 14.37 2.68
C GLY A 172 -7.26 13.75 3.93
N ASP A 173 -8.02 12.67 3.73
CA ASP A 173 -8.54 11.88 4.84
C ASP A 173 -7.44 10.99 5.43
N PHE A 174 -7.63 10.55 6.66
CA PHE A 174 -6.61 9.81 7.39
C PHE A 174 -6.41 8.40 6.84
N VAL A 175 -7.17 7.42 7.31
CA VAL A 175 -6.95 6.02 6.89
C VAL A 175 -8.26 5.28 6.73
N ASP A 176 -8.29 4.41 5.72
CA ASP A 176 -9.21 3.30 5.62
C ASP A 176 -8.68 2.16 6.51
N ALA A 177 -9.42 1.86 7.58
CA ALA A 177 -9.09 0.81 8.53
C ALA A 177 -9.82 -0.52 8.26
N THR A 178 -10.52 -0.64 7.14
CA THR A 178 -11.14 -1.91 6.70
C THR A 178 -10.16 -3.09 6.76
N PRO A 179 -8.91 -3.00 6.26
CA PRO A 179 -7.97 -4.14 6.31
C PRO A 179 -7.62 -4.61 7.72
N MET A 180 -7.83 -3.75 8.71
CA MET A 180 -7.51 -4.01 10.11
C MET A 180 -8.72 -4.56 10.87
N TRP A 181 -9.91 -4.07 10.55
CA TRP A 181 -11.10 -4.25 11.38
C TRP A 181 -12.20 -5.09 10.74
N ASP A 182 -12.14 -5.29 9.43
CA ASP A 182 -12.97 -6.23 8.68
C ASP A 182 -12.18 -7.52 8.41
N ASP A 183 -12.65 -8.65 8.93
CA ASP A 183 -12.02 -9.99 8.88
C ASP A 183 -10.54 -10.12 9.30
N ARG A 184 -9.93 -9.04 9.82
CA ARG A 184 -8.63 -8.95 10.53
C ARG A 184 -7.41 -9.60 9.84
N GLY A 185 -7.44 -9.81 8.53
CA GLY A 185 -6.43 -10.61 7.81
C GLY A 185 -5.16 -9.88 7.38
N ASP A 186 -5.19 -8.56 7.19
CA ASP A 186 -4.05 -7.81 6.64
C ASP A 186 -3.40 -6.90 7.70
N GLY A 187 -4.19 -6.09 8.41
CA GLY A 187 -3.68 -5.24 9.50
C GLY A 187 -2.82 -4.06 9.05
N SER A 188 -2.85 -3.69 7.76
CA SER A 188 -2.06 -2.59 7.19
C SER A 188 -2.82 -1.25 7.16
N PHE A 189 -2.09 -0.14 7.22
CA PHE A 189 -2.62 1.17 6.88
C PHE A 189 -3.00 1.23 5.40
N ARG A 190 -4.18 1.78 5.11
CA ARG A 190 -4.51 2.35 3.80
C ARG A 190 -4.67 3.86 3.93
N PRO A 191 -3.60 4.64 3.71
CA PRO A 191 -3.68 6.10 3.66
C PRO A 191 -4.69 6.57 2.61
N MET A 192 -5.53 7.54 2.96
CA MET A 192 -6.56 8.09 2.08
C MET A 192 -6.11 9.41 1.42
N GLY A 193 -5.03 9.33 0.65
CA GLY A 193 -4.50 10.45 -0.11
C GLY A 193 -3.31 10.08 -0.98
N VAL A 194 -2.78 11.07 -1.72
CA VAL A 194 -1.53 10.89 -2.46
C VAL A 194 -0.39 10.77 -1.44
N THR A 195 0.07 9.54 -1.25
CA THR A 195 1.06 9.17 -0.24
C THR A 195 2.47 9.38 -0.76
N GLN A 196 3.21 10.28 -0.13
CA GLN A 196 4.62 10.46 -0.36
C GLN A 196 5.41 9.58 0.61
N PHE A 197 6.05 8.54 0.08
CA PHE A 197 7.00 7.72 0.84
C PHE A 197 8.39 8.38 0.85
N THR A 198 9.10 8.25 1.96
CA THR A 198 10.47 8.79 2.12
C THR A 198 11.48 7.66 1.88
N TYR A 199 11.94 7.00 2.94
CA TYR A 199 12.87 5.87 2.93
C TYR A 199 12.55 4.92 4.10
N MET A 200 13.18 3.74 4.10
CA MET A 200 13.14 2.79 5.22
C MET A 200 14.48 2.77 5.95
N GLY A 201 14.47 2.42 7.24
CA GLY A 201 15.68 2.30 8.04
C GLY A 201 15.92 3.52 8.95
N GLN A 202 16.95 3.40 9.80
CA GLN A 202 17.16 4.35 10.88
C GLN A 202 17.58 5.73 10.39
N THR A 203 17.00 6.78 11.00
CA THR A 203 17.38 8.18 10.74
C THR A 203 18.75 8.50 11.33
N LEU A 204 19.12 7.92 12.48
CA LEU A 204 20.35 8.22 13.19
C LEU A 204 21.39 7.11 12.98
N GLY A 205 22.65 7.47 12.76
CA GLY A 205 23.75 6.53 12.57
C GLY A 205 25.11 7.15 12.88
N ILE A 206 26.13 6.30 13.05
CA ILE A 206 27.52 6.73 13.21
C ILE A 206 28.29 6.36 11.94
N ILE A 207 28.84 7.38 11.27
CA ILE A 207 29.61 7.29 10.04
C ILE A 207 31.02 7.82 10.33
N ASN A 208 31.99 6.93 10.47
CA ASN A 208 33.41 7.26 10.67
C ASN A 208 34.23 7.12 9.38
N SER A 209 33.71 6.39 8.39
CA SER A 209 34.33 6.14 7.10
C SER A 209 33.29 6.12 5.96
N ALA A 210 33.76 6.19 4.72
CA ALA A 210 32.89 6.15 3.54
C ALA A 210 32.12 4.82 3.39
N SER A 211 32.61 3.73 3.98
CA SER A 211 31.93 2.42 3.98
C SER A 211 30.88 2.26 5.07
N ASP A 212 30.76 3.22 6.00
CA ASP A 212 29.82 3.11 7.11
C ASP A 212 28.42 3.54 6.66
N GLY A 213 27.47 2.61 6.76
CA GLY A 213 26.06 2.85 6.49
C GLY A 213 25.27 3.25 7.73
N PHE A 214 24.07 3.77 7.51
CA PHE A 214 23.06 3.80 8.57
C PHE A 214 22.65 2.37 8.95
N PRO A 215 22.22 2.12 10.19
CA PRO A 215 21.75 0.80 10.60
C PRO A 215 20.62 0.30 9.68
N ALA A 216 20.87 -0.83 9.02
CA ALA A 216 19.90 -1.46 8.12
C ALA A 216 18.84 -2.26 8.91
N ASP A 217 19.25 -2.88 10.02
CA ASP A 217 18.41 -3.74 10.84
C ASP A 217 18.20 -3.18 12.24
N TYR A 218 17.09 -3.57 12.84
CA TYR A 218 16.82 -3.29 14.25
C TYR A 218 17.69 -4.16 15.15
N LYS A 219 18.43 -3.52 16.05
CA LYS A 219 19.20 -4.19 17.12
C LYS A 219 18.88 -3.51 18.44
N GLU A 220 18.21 -4.23 19.35
CA GLU A 220 17.77 -3.72 20.67
C GLU A 220 18.93 -3.17 21.52
N GLU A 221 20.13 -3.72 21.36
CA GLU A 221 21.34 -3.25 22.05
C GLU A 221 21.74 -1.82 21.64
N ASP A 222 21.50 -1.47 20.38
CA ASP A 222 21.86 -0.19 19.79
C ASP A 222 20.69 0.79 19.82
N PHE A 223 19.50 0.36 19.38
CA PHE A 223 18.30 1.19 19.27
C PHE A 223 17.22 0.67 20.21
N LYS A 224 16.77 1.52 21.13
CA LYS A 224 15.68 1.21 22.07
C LYS A 224 14.55 2.21 21.90
N THR A 225 13.42 1.72 21.42
CA THR A 225 12.20 2.54 21.40
C THR A 225 11.74 2.83 22.82
N LYS A 226 11.39 4.09 23.11
CA LYS A 226 10.81 4.51 24.39
C LYS A 226 9.35 4.95 24.25
N GLY A 227 8.74 4.64 23.11
CA GLY A 227 7.36 5.01 22.80
C GLY A 227 7.21 6.51 22.50
N TYR A 228 6.13 7.10 23.00
CA TYR A 228 5.87 8.53 22.85
C TYR A 228 5.10 9.07 24.05
N ALA A 229 5.25 10.36 24.31
CA ALA A 229 4.37 11.13 25.20
C ALA A 229 3.40 11.97 24.36
N ILE A 230 2.23 12.32 24.91
CA ILE A 230 1.33 13.26 24.27
C ILE A 230 1.68 14.67 24.74
N GLU A 231 1.97 15.57 23.82
CA GLU A 231 2.16 16.98 24.11
C GLU A 231 0.82 17.62 24.46
N GLU A 232 0.67 18.11 25.68
CA GLU A 232 -0.63 18.59 26.19
C GLU A 232 -1.21 19.74 25.36
N ALA A 233 -0.35 20.67 24.93
CA ALA A 233 -0.76 21.87 24.18
C ALA A 233 -1.34 21.56 22.79
N THR A 234 -0.86 20.51 22.12
CA THR A 234 -1.19 20.22 20.71
C THR A 234 -1.92 18.89 20.53
N GLY A 235 -1.83 17.98 21.50
CA GLY A 235 -2.27 16.59 21.40
C GLY A 235 -1.37 15.73 20.49
N ARG A 236 -0.27 16.26 19.97
CA ARG A 236 0.65 15.52 19.07
C ARG A 236 1.61 14.63 19.86
N PRO A 237 2.06 13.50 19.30
CA PRO A 237 3.03 12.66 19.96
C PRO A 237 4.44 13.27 19.89
N ILE A 238 5.17 13.18 21.00
CA ILE A 238 6.62 13.38 21.07
C ILE A 238 7.23 11.98 21.11
N PHE A 239 7.82 11.53 20.00
CA PHE A 239 8.45 10.22 19.91
C PHE A 239 9.77 10.20 20.65
N ARG A 240 10.06 9.07 21.31
CA ARG A 240 11.27 8.91 22.11
C ARG A 240 11.96 7.60 21.78
N TYR A 241 13.28 7.65 21.63
CA TYR A 241 14.12 6.47 21.52
C TYR A 241 15.53 6.78 22.03
N SER A 242 16.32 5.75 22.31
CA SER A 242 17.75 5.90 22.48
C SER A 242 18.51 5.14 21.40
N TYR A 243 19.63 5.70 20.95
CA TYR A 243 20.52 5.07 19.98
C TYR A 243 21.97 5.17 20.46
N LYS A 244 22.59 4.03 20.81
CA LYS A 244 23.97 3.94 21.34
C LYS A 244 24.26 4.96 22.45
N GLY A 245 23.29 5.18 23.34
CA GLY A 245 23.38 6.12 24.46
C GLY A 245 22.96 7.56 24.16
N ILE A 246 22.68 7.91 22.91
CA ILE A 246 22.08 9.18 22.52
C ILE A 246 20.58 9.12 22.81
N GLU A 247 20.07 10.09 23.56
CA GLU A 247 18.65 10.20 23.86
C GLU A 247 17.97 11.13 22.85
N VAL A 248 16.95 10.63 22.15
CA VAL A 248 16.26 11.37 21.10
C VAL A 248 14.81 11.64 21.48
N GLU A 249 14.42 12.91 21.37
CA GLU A 249 13.02 13.32 21.31
C GLU A 249 12.71 13.89 19.94
N GLU A 250 11.63 13.42 19.31
CA GLU A 250 11.25 13.85 17.98
C GLU A 250 9.79 14.32 17.94
N ARG A 251 9.60 15.53 17.40
CA ARG A 251 8.29 16.10 17.06
C ARG A 251 8.13 16.12 15.54
N CYS A 252 6.96 15.68 15.09
CA CYS A 252 6.55 15.79 13.69
C CYS A 252 5.23 16.55 13.65
N TYR A 253 5.16 17.62 12.86
CA TYR A 253 3.96 18.44 12.78
C TYR A 253 3.83 19.14 11.42
N PRO A 254 2.60 19.40 10.94
CA PRO A 254 2.40 20.20 9.74
C PRO A 254 2.98 21.61 9.91
N SER A 255 3.53 22.19 8.83
CA SER A 255 3.85 23.62 8.77
C SER A 255 2.58 24.48 8.88
N LEU A 256 2.73 25.75 9.27
CA LEU A 256 1.59 26.67 9.43
C LEU A 256 0.75 26.83 8.15
N ASP A 257 1.37 26.73 6.99
CA ASP A 257 0.71 26.78 5.68
C ASP A 257 0.22 25.40 5.18
N GLN A 258 0.38 24.34 5.98
CA GLN A 258 0.01 22.95 5.66
C GLN A 258 0.72 22.35 4.43
N ASN A 259 1.75 23.00 3.91
CA ASN A 259 2.47 22.58 2.71
C ASN A 259 3.69 21.69 2.97
N SER A 260 4.01 21.43 4.23
CA SER A 260 5.10 20.52 4.57
C SER A 260 4.91 19.82 5.91
N LEU A 261 5.59 18.70 6.08
CA LEU A 261 5.75 18.06 7.37
C LEU A 261 7.09 18.50 7.97
N VAL A 262 7.03 19.19 9.10
CA VAL A 262 8.20 19.62 9.86
C VAL A 262 8.62 18.48 10.78
N ARG A 263 9.91 18.11 10.73
CA ARG A 263 10.56 17.23 11.70
C ARG A 263 11.51 18.05 12.57
N GLU A 264 11.39 17.87 13.88
CA GLU A 264 12.22 18.50 14.89
C GLU A 264 12.78 17.43 15.83
N ILE A 265 14.10 17.22 15.75
CA ILE A 265 14.81 16.11 16.38
C ILE A 265 15.79 16.70 17.39
N ALA A 266 15.50 16.50 18.68
CA ALA A 266 16.36 16.90 19.78
C ALA A 266 17.25 15.72 20.19
N LEU A 267 18.57 15.93 20.15
CA LEU A 267 19.56 14.95 20.58
C LEU A 267 20.14 15.39 21.93
N ASN A 268 20.07 14.48 22.91
CA ASN A 268 20.52 14.72 24.28
C ASN A 268 21.56 13.67 24.70
N GLY A 269 22.39 14.04 25.69
CA GLY A 269 23.50 13.22 26.17
C GLY A 269 24.80 13.45 25.40
N THR A 270 25.74 12.52 25.53
CA THR A 270 27.02 12.58 24.81
C THR A 270 26.83 12.09 23.39
N ILE A 271 27.07 12.96 22.40
CA ILE A 271 26.96 12.64 20.99
C ILE A 271 28.33 12.16 20.47
N PRO A 272 28.48 10.88 20.09
CA PRO A 272 29.74 10.37 19.53
C PRO A 272 30.14 11.12 18.25
N ALA A 273 31.45 11.24 18.03
CA ALA A 273 31.97 11.70 16.74
C ALA A 273 31.45 10.80 15.60
N GLY A 274 31.22 11.40 14.44
CA GLY A 274 30.65 10.69 13.29
C GLY A 274 29.13 10.48 13.37
N THR A 275 28.43 11.00 14.38
CA THR A 275 26.95 10.93 14.40
C THR A 275 26.35 11.78 13.28
N HIS A 276 25.46 11.17 12.49
CA HIS A 276 24.74 11.83 11.39
C HIS A 276 23.26 11.47 11.42
N LEU A 277 22.44 12.38 10.89
CA LEU A 277 21.06 12.12 10.50
C LEU A 277 20.99 11.84 8.99
N LYS A 278 20.30 10.78 8.59
CA LYS A 278 19.81 10.57 7.22
C LYS A 278 18.54 11.41 7.07
N LEU A 279 18.54 12.34 6.14
CA LEU A 279 17.38 13.20 5.88
C LEU A 279 16.57 12.74 4.67
N GLY A 280 17.20 11.97 3.78
CA GLY A 280 16.58 11.40 2.58
C GLY A 280 17.48 10.38 1.91
N GLU A 281 16.88 9.55 1.08
CA GLU A 281 17.56 8.54 0.25
C GLU A 281 16.83 8.44 -1.08
N GLY A 282 17.57 8.26 -2.18
CA GLY A 282 16.99 8.15 -3.52
C GLY A 282 17.98 7.60 -4.53
N LYS A 283 17.51 7.36 -5.75
CA LYS A 283 18.37 7.14 -6.92
C LYS A 283 19.14 8.42 -7.25
N ASP A 284 18.50 9.56 -7.10
CA ASP A 284 19.12 10.86 -7.31
C ASP A 284 18.70 11.89 -6.24
N ILE A 285 19.62 12.79 -5.91
CA ILE A 285 19.44 13.90 -4.96
C ILE A 285 20.13 15.12 -5.53
N ILE A 286 19.38 16.19 -5.74
CA ILE A 286 19.85 17.42 -6.41
C ILE A 286 19.71 18.61 -5.44
N PRO A 287 20.79 19.36 -5.17
CA PRO A 287 20.68 20.62 -4.42
C PRO A 287 19.98 21.67 -5.28
N MET A 288 19.07 22.41 -4.66
CA MET A 288 18.26 23.44 -5.31
C MET A 288 18.81 24.85 -5.00
N PRO A 289 18.54 25.86 -5.85
CA PRO A 289 19.02 27.23 -5.64
C PRO A 289 18.54 27.89 -4.34
N ASP A 290 17.40 27.44 -3.80
CA ASP A 290 16.81 27.92 -2.55
C ASP A 290 17.40 27.22 -1.30
N GLY A 291 18.38 26.34 -1.48
CA GLY A 291 19.02 25.57 -0.40
C GLY A 291 18.29 24.27 -0.02
N SER A 292 17.14 23.97 -0.65
CA SER A 292 16.48 22.68 -0.48
C SER A 292 17.17 21.58 -1.30
N PHE A 293 16.79 20.33 -1.06
CA PHE A 293 17.28 19.17 -1.81
C PHE A 293 16.11 18.42 -2.42
N ALA A 294 16.09 18.30 -3.75
CA ALA A 294 15.09 17.51 -4.47
C ALA A 294 15.49 16.03 -4.48
N ILE A 295 14.56 15.15 -4.11
CA ILE A 295 14.76 13.69 -4.09
C ILE A 295 13.99 13.06 -5.24
N ASP A 296 14.64 12.15 -5.99
CA ASP A 296 14.04 11.31 -7.04
C ASP A 296 13.10 12.05 -8.00
N GLU A 297 13.60 12.65 -9.09
CA GLU A 297 12.76 13.34 -10.09
C GLU A 297 11.79 14.36 -9.46
N ARG A 298 12.19 14.99 -8.35
CA ARG A 298 11.39 15.96 -7.58
C ARG A 298 10.09 15.38 -7.00
N LYS A 299 10.08 14.10 -6.63
CA LYS A 299 8.98 13.51 -5.85
C LYS A 299 8.71 14.29 -4.56
N TYR A 300 9.78 14.70 -3.88
CA TYR A 300 9.68 15.54 -2.70
C TYR A 300 10.99 16.32 -2.48
N TYR A 301 10.94 17.28 -1.56
CA TYR A 301 12.07 18.13 -1.19
C TYR A 301 12.34 18.06 0.31
N ILE A 302 13.61 18.19 0.67
CA ILE A 302 14.06 18.40 2.04
C ILE A 302 14.57 19.84 2.16
N ALA A 303 13.95 20.63 3.03
CA ALA A 303 14.36 21.99 3.35
C ALA A 303 14.89 22.07 4.78
N LEU A 304 16.15 22.46 4.94
CA LEU A 304 16.79 22.60 6.25
C LEU A 304 16.39 23.92 6.91
N ALA A 305 16.26 23.95 8.23
CA ALA A 305 16.10 25.18 8.98
C ALA A 305 17.47 25.74 9.43
N GLY A 306 17.59 27.08 9.41
CA GLY A 306 18.79 27.78 9.86
C GLY A 306 20.04 27.47 9.02
N ASP A 307 21.20 27.46 9.66
CA ASP A 307 22.50 27.28 9.00
C ASP A 307 22.97 25.82 8.91
N ALA A 308 22.05 24.86 9.08
CA ALA A 308 22.38 23.44 9.00
C ALA A 308 22.91 23.07 7.60
N LYS A 309 24.00 22.31 7.52
CA LYS A 309 24.66 21.93 6.27
C LYS A 309 24.64 20.42 6.07
N ALA A 310 23.73 19.95 5.22
CA ALA A 310 23.73 18.56 4.78
C ALA A 310 24.68 18.35 3.59
N SER A 311 25.13 17.11 3.40
CA SER A 311 25.91 16.68 2.25
C SER A 311 25.26 15.47 1.59
N ILE A 312 25.54 15.28 0.30
CA ILE A 312 25.07 14.13 -0.47
C ILE A 312 26.23 13.15 -0.57
N ARG A 313 25.96 11.87 -0.33
CA ARG A 313 26.92 10.78 -0.52
C ARG A 313 26.33 9.64 -1.33
N ASP A 314 27.17 8.95 -2.11
CA ASP A 314 26.81 7.69 -2.74
C ASP A 314 27.09 6.53 -1.76
N PHE A 315 26.10 5.66 -1.56
CA PHE A 315 26.19 4.51 -0.67
C PHE A 315 25.33 3.35 -1.20
N ASN A 316 25.95 2.17 -1.40
CA ASN A 316 25.27 0.96 -1.89
C ASN A 316 24.36 1.17 -3.12
N GLY A 317 24.84 1.94 -4.11
CA GLY A 317 24.12 2.18 -5.36
C GLY A 317 22.96 3.18 -5.25
N LYS A 318 22.87 3.93 -4.16
CA LYS A 318 21.91 5.02 -3.94
C LYS A 318 22.62 6.29 -3.47
N LYS A 319 21.91 7.41 -3.51
CA LYS A 319 22.32 8.66 -2.87
C LYS A 319 21.62 8.81 -1.52
N GLU A 320 22.36 9.26 -0.53
CA GLU A 320 21.85 9.63 0.80
C GLU A 320 22.14 11.11 1.06
N LEU A 321 21.13 11.83 1.59
CA LEU A 321 21.30 13.16 2.14
C LEU A 321 21.58 13.03 3.64
N VAL A 322 22.78 13.42 4.06
CA VAL A 322 23.26 13.23 5.43
C VAL A 322 23.59 14.56 6.10
N LEU A 323 23.28 14.69 7.38
CA LEU A 323 23.58 15.88 8.18
C LEU A 323 24.42 15.49 9.40
N PRO A 324 25.66 15.95 9.53
CA PRO A 324 26.45 15.74 10.75
C PRO A 324 25.80 16.46 11.93
N VAL A 325 25.76 15.81 13.08
CA VAL A 325 25.18 16.36 14.31
C VAL A 325 26.13 16.14 15.50
N SER A 326 26.31 17.18 16.31
CA SER A 326 27.18 17.15 17.49
C SER A 326 26.48 17.54 18.78
N ALA A 327 25.37 18.26 18.71
CA ALA A 327 24.48 18.58 19.83
C ALA A 327 23.20 19.28 19.31
N GLY A 328 22.18 19.36 20.16
CA GLY A 328 21.08 20.31 19.99
C GLY A 328 19.89 19.77 19.22
N ILE A 329 19.15 20.70 18.60
CA ILE A 329 17.90 20.43 17.90
C ILE A 329 18.14 20.62 16.41
N VAL A 330 17.83 19.58 15.64
CA VAL A 330 17.79 19.66 14.17
C VAL A 330 16.35 19.83 13.73
N LYS A 331 16.11 20.78 12.83
CA LYS A 331 14.80 21.03 12.25
C LYS A 331 14.89 21.07 10.74
N TYR A 332 13.98 20.37 10.07
CA TYR A 332 13.85 20.39 8.62
C TYR A 332 12.42 20.05 8.21
N SER A 333 12.07 20.33 6.96
CA SER A 333 10.73 20.10 6.40
C SER A 333 10.80 19.14 5.22
N ILE A 334 9.80 18.25 5.13
CA ILE A 334 9.52 17.38 3.98
C ILE A 334 8.40 18.04 3.19
N ILE A 335 8.65 18.37 1.93
CA ILE A 335 7.73 19.12 1.06
C ILE A 335 7.39 18.25 -0.15
N TRP A 336 6.10 18.07 -0.46
CA TRP A 336 5.61 17.29 -1.59
C TRP A 336 4.27 17.79 -2.11
#